data_AF-A0A7D5NZW7-F1
#
_entry.id   AF-A0A7D5NZW7-F1
#
_cell.length_a   1.000
_cell.length_b   1.000
_cell.length_c   1.000
_cell.angle_alpha   90.00
_cell.angle_beta   90.00
_cell.angle_gamma   90.00
#
_symmetry.space_group_name_H-M   'P 1'
#
loop_
_entity.id
_entity.type
_entity.pdbx_description
1 polymer ?
#
loop_
_entity_poly.entity_id
_entity_poly.type
_entity_poly.pdbx_seq_one_letter_code
_entity_poly.pdbx_strand_id
1 'polypeptide(L)'
;MKIIVNKVPMDVSDNATVADVISGQPYKKGTAIALIRSMEQVKKETSEFEVTTNKGSFVIKIKDGPWLQFWKESYPSLVGKTVRWQTSKVTAIGSFISKATPSREPSKFTKYDCLFALGGYDNRTTYIMIARMDHEASYGVASPIFGRVTRGRHVLDILEETDKVISVEPVIIELSSKDAFATTDISTPLEEGMSVETYVAVKLDNRSPVSVEHFLVALEKGEGTITITDKTESFTASSTRMDVNLVEEAHDIREEDVVTVRHTGPGMGRIYFYQRRRQVAPSHNIIGKICNGHQLIHLAPKGERVTVVPDPMRVMVIGMTQREGMEFLSSRGLRQKRTGLVEDDMVIVEQEPELTIHAIEDGEVETFGTDPSKITTWYLYRDKDPNTVRYIEKMTGLDHKPIGTVKVHFTYEGMPMVTFEGDDSLGAKLYPEPSFGELSRKCDIGVTNMSRPNRGIIGIRLEDSNEFGPTGEEAHGTNLVGRYVGDLSTMMNGLKDGDIVYVRETTVDPDKKVTRKKEPKNGVKKAAVRKRNSPKKKVTTK
;
A
#
# COMPACT_ATOMS: atom_id res chain seq x y z
N MET A 1 23.92 4.46 19.04
CA MET A 1 24.14 4.21 17.60
C MET A 1 23.47 5.26 16.71
N LYS A 2 24.01 5.52 15.50
CA LYS A 2 23.39 6.38 14.49
C LYS A 2 22.61 5.56 13.48
N ILE A 3 21.40 6.00 13.16
CA ILE A 3 20.55 5.39 12.13
C ILE A 3 19.97 6.49 11.22
N ILE A 4 19.32 6.09 10.13
CA ILE A 4 18.60 6.99 9.24
C ILE A 4 17.13 6.59 9.24
N VAL A 5 16.23 7.46 9.68
CA VAL A 5 14.78 7.19 9.70
C VAL A 5 14.12 8.13 8.69
N ASN A 6 13.47 7.57 7.66
CA ASN A 6 12.82 8.35 6.59
C ASN A 6 13.75 9.43 6.00
N LYS A 7 15.00 9.06 5.71
CA LYS A 7 16.08 9.93 5.21
C LYS A 7 16.62 10.97 6.20
N VAL A 8 16.19 10.94 7.47
CA VAL A 8 16.66 11.85 8.52
C VAL A 8 17.58 11.10 9.48
N PRO A 9 18.83 11.57 9.71
CA PRO A 9 19.71 10.97 10.72
C PRO A 9 19.13 11.08 12.13
N MET A 10 19.25 10.00 12.93
CA MET A 10 18.77 9.94 14.30
C MET A 10 19.77 9.19 15.19
N ASP A 11 20.06 9.75 16.37
CA ASP A 11 20.86 9.09 17.41
C ASP A 11 19.92 8.31 18.35
N VAL A 12 20.20 7.01 18.52
CA VAL A 12 19.39 6.10 19.36
C VAL A 12 20.29 5.28 20.29
N SER A 13 19.71 4.63 21.30
CA SER A 13 20.44 3.73 22.19
C SER A 13 20.94 2.48 21.44
N ASP A 14 22.00 1.84 21.90
CA ASP A 14 22.62 0.70 21.19
C ASP A 14 21.75 -0.57 21.16
N ASN A 15 20.67 -0.61 21.95
CA ASN A 15 19.68 -1.69 21.97
C ASN A 15 18.30 -1.21 21.44
N ALA A 16 18.27 -0.12 20.67
CA ALA A 16 17.02 0.41 20.16
C ALA A 16 16.35 -0.58 19.20
N THR A 17 15.03 -0.58 19.25
CA THR A 17 14.14 -1.35 18.40
C THR A 17 13.42 -0.43 17.43
N VAL A 18 12.74 -1.01 16.45
CA VAL A 18 11.86 -0.26 15.54
C VAL A 18 10.83 0.57 16.32
N ALA A 19 10.29 0.06 17.43
CA ALA A 19 9.33 0.77 18.28
C ALA A 19 9.86 2.12 18.80
N ASP A 20 11.16 2.21 19.07
CA ASP A 20 11.79 3.41 19.63
C ASP A 20 11.89 4.55 18.61
N VAL A 21 11.86 4.23 17.31
CA VAL A 21 12.17 5.18 16.22
C VAL A 21 10.95 5.55 15.37
N ILE A 22 9.87 4.78 15.46
CA ILE A 22 8.60 5.07 14.78
C ILE A 22 7.80 6.18 15.47
N SER A 23 8.10 6.49 16.73
CA SER A 23 7.36 7.52 17.48
C SER A 23 7.52 8.89 16.82
N GLY A 24 6.40 9.54 16.48
CA GLY A 24 6.40 10.81 15.76
C GLY A 24 6.63 10.70 14.25
N GLN A 25 6.86 9.50 13.72
CA GLN A 25 6.93 9.27 12.27
C GLN A 25 5.55 8.88 11.71
N PRO A 26 5.24 9.20 10.44
CA PRO A 26 4.08 8.63 9.79
C PRO A 26 4.15 7.11 9.79
N TYR A 27 3.19 6.48 10.47
CA TYR A 27 3.06 5.04 10.59
C TYR A 27 1.64 4.66 11.01
N LYS A 28 1.05 3.70 10.31
CA LYS A 28 -0.21 3.06 10.68
C LYS A 28 0.09 1.70 11.28
N LYS A 29 -0.53 1.41 12.43
CA LYS A 29 -0.28 0.18 13.17
C LYS A 29 -0.49 -1.05 12.29
N GLY A 30 0.52 -1.92 12.25
CA GLY A 30 0.47 -3.18 11.50
C GLY A 30 0.81 -3.05 10.02
N THR A 31 1.30 -1.90 9.56
CA THR A 31 1.89 -1.78 8.21
C THR A 31 3.35 -2.20 8.21
N ALA A 32 3.84 -2.64 7.05
CA ALA A 32 5.23 -2.94 6.84
C ALA A 32 6.14 -1.71 7.05
N ILE A 33 7.34 -1.99 7.54
CA ILE A 33 8.46 -1.06 7.74
C ILE A 33 9.66 -1.70 7.06
N ALA A 34 10.41 -0.95 6.24
CA ALA A 34 11.62 -1.47 5.63
C ALA A 34 12.84 -1.13 6.47
N LEU A 35 13.70 -2.13 6.65
CA LEU A 35 14.98 -2.05 7.32
C LEU A 35 16.06 -2.36 6.29
N ILE A 36 17.00 -1.43 6.11
CA ILE A 36 18.08 -1.52 5.13
C ILE A 36 19.40 -1.32 5.87
N ARG A 37 20.25 -2.34 5.88
CA ARG A 37 21.58 -2.25 6.52
C ARG A 37 22.46 -1.25 5.79
N SER A 38 23.43 -0.67 6.50
CA SER A 38 24.38 0.26 5.88
C SER A 38 25.15 -0.43 4.75
N MET A 39 25.24 0.24 3.60
CA MET A 39 26.04 -0.25 2.46
C MET A 39 27.50 -0.50 2.86
N GLU A 40 28.06 0.23 3.83
CA GLU A 40 29.41 -0.03 4.34
C GLU A 40 29.52 -1.35 5.09
N GLN A 41 28.50 -1.71 5.87
CA GLN A 41 28.44 -3.01 6.56
C GLN A 41 28.26 -4.15 5.56
N VAL A 42 27.38 -3.98 4.57
CA VAL A 42 27.19 -4.96 3.49
C VAL A 42 28.49 -5.16 2.69
N LYS A 43 29.22 -4.08 2.38
CA LYS A 43 30.56 -4.17 1.75
C LYS A 43 31.59 -4.89 2.62
N LYS A 44 31.53 -4.74 3.95
CA LYS A 44 32.43 -5.47 4.85
C LYS A 44 32.13 -6.95 4.90
N GLU A 45 30.91 -7.38 4.61
CA GLU A 45 30.49 -8.78 4.68
C GLU A 45 30.55 -9.51 3.34
N THR A 46 30.52 -8.81 2.19
CA THR A 46 30.54 -9.45 0.88
C THR A 46 31.74 -10.39 0.66
N SER A 47 31.48 -11.44 -0.13
CA SER A 47 32.45 -12.40 -0.62
C SER A 47 32.73 -12.26 -2.12
N GLU A 48 32.15 -11.26 -2.80
CA GLU A 48 32.40 -10.99 -4.22
C GLU A 48 33.20 -9.70 -4.42
N PHE A 49 34.21 -9.76 -5.29
CA PHE A 49 35.13 -8.66 -5.55
C PHE A 49 35.36 -8.51 -7.05
N GLU A 50 35.30 -7.28 -7.55
CA GLU A 50 35.66 -6.93 -8.91
C GLU A 50 37.14 -6.56 -8.94
N VAL A 51 37.90 -7.25 -9.79
CA VAL A 51 39.30 -6.99 -10.06
C VAL A 51 39.38 -6.25 -11.39
N THR A 52 39.74 -4.97 -11.33
CA THR A 52 39.88 -4.12 -12.52
C THR A 52 41.34 -4.12 -12.97
N THR A 53 41.55 -4.37 -14.25
CA THR A 53 42.87 -4.32 -14.91
C THR A 53 42.85 -3.30 -16.05
N ASN A 54 44.01 -2.99 -16.61
CA ASN A 54 44.12 -2.13 -17.80
C ASN A 54 43.52 -2.75 -19.08
N LYS A 55 43.10 -4.03 -19.08
CA LYS A 55 42.44 -4.70 -20.21
C LYS A 55 40.94 -4.97 -19.98
N GLY A 56 40.41 -4.64 -18.81
CA GLY A 56 39.02 -4.92 -18.43
C GLY A 56 38.90 -5.42 -16.99
N SER A 57 37.68 -5.75 -16.57
CA SER A 57 37.39 -6.22 -15.21
C SER A 57 36.78 -7.62 -15.17
N PHE A 58 37.06 -8.34 -14.09
CA PHE A 58 36.44 -9.64 -13.82
C PHE A 58 36.05 -9.74 -12.35
N VAL A 59 35.01 -10.54 -12.05
CA VAL A 59 34.50 -10.70 -10.68
C VAL A 59 34.92 -12.07 -10.16
N ILE A 60 35.47 -12.07 -8.94
CA ILE A 60 35.81 -13.28 -8.19
C ILE A 60 34.86 -13.43 -7.01
N LYS A 61 34.40 -14.66 -6.80
CA LYS A 61 33.67 -15.07 -5.60
C LYS A 61 34.61 -15.85 -4.70
N ILE A 62 34.83 -15.33 -3.51
CA ILE A 62 35.66 -15.92 -2.47
C ILE A 62 34.83 -16.97 -1.71
N LYS A 63 35.45 -18.09 -1.34
CA LYS A 63 34.83 -19.08 -0.48
C LYS A 63 34.63 -18.50 0.92
N ASP A 64 33.48 -18.79 1.52
CA ASP A 64 33.22 -18.44 2.91
C ASP A 64 34.22 -19.12 3.86
N GLY A 65 34.44 -18.52 5.03
CA GLY A 65 35.36 -19.04 6.05
C GLY A 65 36.73 -18.35 6.04
N PRO A 66 37.82 -19.05 6.46
CA PRO A 66 39.13 -18.44 6.69
C PRO A 66 39.72 -17.71 5.47
N TRP A 67 39.40 -18.18 4.27
CA TRP A 67 39.87 -17.60 3.01
C TRP A 67 39.32 -16.20 2.75
N LEU A 68 38.10 -15.89 3.19
CA LEU A 68 37.52 -14.56 3.03
C LEU A 68 38.27 -13.52 3.88
N GLN A 69 38.63 -13.87 5.11
CA GLN A 69 39.43 -12.99 5.97
C GLN A 69 40.84 -12.82 5.41
N PHE A 70 41.49 -13.92 5.00
CA PHE A 70 42.81 -13.87 4.40
C PHE A 70 42.84 -13.04 3.10
N TRP A 71 41.79 -13.17 2.27
CA TRP A 71 41.61 -12.34 1.09
C TRP A 71 41.51 -10.85 1.46
N LYS A 72 40.65 -10.51 2.42
CA LYS A 72 40.43 -9.13 2.87
C LYS A 72 41.70 -8.45 3.39
N GLU A 73 42.59 -9.20 4.04
CA GLU A 73 43.92 -8.72 4.44
C GLU A 73 44.89 -8.56 3.24
N SER A 74 44.77 -9.40 2.21
CA SER A 74 45.78 -9.53 1.15
C SER A 74 45.50 -8.70 -0.10
N TYR A 75 44.24 -8.53 -0.50
CA TYR A 75 43.89 -7.89 -1.77
C TYR A 75 44.34 -6.43 -1.91
N PRO A 76 44.45 -5.60 -0.84
CA PRO A 76 44.99 -4.25 -1.00
C PRO A 76 46.43 -4.24 -1.55
N SER A 77 47.21 -5.29 -1.24
CA SER A 77 48.58 -5.45 -1.75
C SER A 77 48.65 -5.87 -3.22
N LEU A 78 47.51 -6.24 -3.82
CA LEU A 78 47.40 -6.55 -5.25
C LEU A 78 47.29 -5.31 -6.11
N VAL A 79 46.79 -4.21 -5.55
CA VAL A 79 46.61 -2.97 -6.29
C VAL A 79 47.96 -2.49 -6.79
N GLY A 80 48.04 -2.30 -8.10
CA GLY A 80 49.23 -1.92 -8.82
C GLY A 80 50.24 -3.04 -9.11
N LYS A 81 49.95 -4.28 -8.73
CA LYS A 81 50.75 -5.44 -9.16
C LYS A 81 50.42 -5.83 -10.59
N THR A 82 51.38 -6.46 -11.23
CA THR A 82 51.24 -6.91 -12.62
C THR A 82 50.96 -8.40 -12.69
N VAL A 83 50.42 -8.83 -13.82
CA VAL A 83 50.55 -10.21 -14.30
C VAL A 83 52.05 -10.46 -14.47
N ARG A 84 52.59 -11.38 -13.66
CA ARG A 84 54.03 -11.66 -13.59
C ARG A 84 54.47 -12.71 -14.57
N TRP A 85 53.64 -13.73 -14.76
CA TRP A 85 53.81 -14.71 -15.80
C TRP A 85 52.48 -15.36 -16.14
N GLN A 86 52.42 -15.91 -17.34
CA GLN A 86 51.31 -16.74 -17.78
C GLN A 86 51.82 -18.05 -18.36
N THR A 87 51.03 -19.09 -18.16
CA THR A 87 51.22 -20.40 -18.80
C THR A 87 49.90 -20.86 -19.39
N SER A 88 49.90 -21.97 -20.12
CA SER A 88 48.66 -22.64 -20.53
C SER A 88 47.77 -23.03 -19.35
N LYS A 89 48.36 -23.25 -18.16
CA LYS A 89 47.64 -23.70 -16.95
C LYS A 89 47.14 -22.58 -16.06
N VAL A 90 47.91 -21.50 -15.90
CA VAL A 90 47.63 -20.44 -14.91
C VAL A 90 48.04 -19.06 -15.38
N THR A 91 47.32 -18.04 -14.91
CA THR A 91 47.71 -16.62 -14.94
C THR A 91 48.11 -16.19 -13.54
N ALA A 92 49.33 -15.69 -13.33
CA ALA A 92 49.85 -15.32 -12.02
C ALA A 92 49.99 -13.80 -11.85
N ILE A 93 49.41 -13.25 -10.78
CA ILE A 93 49.41 -11.83 -10.44
C ILE A 93 50.16 -11.63 -9.11
N GLY A 94 51.09 -10.67 -9.06
CA GLY A 94 51.88 -10.40 -7.85
C GLY A 94 53.27 -9.81 -8.12
N SER A 95 54.30 -10.06 -7.31
CA SER A 95 54.28 -10.69 -5.98
C SER A 95 53.94 -9.69 -4.88
N PHE A 96 53.48 -10.22 -3.75
CA PHE A 96 53.26 -9.50 -2.50
C PHE A 96 53.59 -10.39 -1.30
N ILE A 97 53.74 -9.78 -0.13
CA ILE A 97 53.99 -10.49 1.13
C ILE A 97 52.65 -10.97 1.68
N SER A 98 52.56 -12.21 2.16
CA SER A 98 51.37 -12.74 2.80
C SER A 98 51.71 -13.62 4.01
N LYS A 99 50.69 -14.04 4.76
CA LYS A 99 50.83 -15.00 5.88
C LYS A 99 50.53 -16.45 5.44
N ALA A 100 50.58 -16.76 4.14
CA ALA A 100 50.28 -18.10 3.65
C ALA A 100 51.29 -19.14 4.17
N THR A 101 50.80 -20.30 4.57
CA THR A 101 51.64 -21.40 5.08
C THR A 101 52.19 -22.23 3.93
N PRO A 102 53.52 -22.43 3.84
CA PRO A 102 54.12 -23.26 2.81
C PRO A 102 53.65 -24.71 2.87
N SER A 103 53.36 -25.30 1.71
CA SER A 103 53.10 -26.75 1.57
C SER A 103 53.58 -27.27 0.22
N ARG A 104 53.97 -28.55 0.19
CA ARG A 104 54.40 -29.27 -1.02
C ARG A 104 53.32 -30.22 -1.55
N GLU A 105 52.16 -30.26 -0.91
CA GLU A 105 51.08 -31.13 -1.34
C GLU A 105 50.51 -30.65 -2.68
N PRO A 106 50.25 -31.56 -3.64
CA PRO A 106 49.55 -31.22 -4.87
C PRO A 106 48.06 -30.96 -4.61
N SER A 107 47.45 -30.16 -5.47
CA SER A 107 46.01 -29.89 -5.46
C SER A 107 45.46 -29.96 -6.88
N LYS A 108 44.19 -30.35 -6.98
CA LYS A 108 43.45 -30.36 -8.25
C LYS A 108 42.74 -29.02 -8.45
N PHE A 109 42.92 -28.44 -9.62
CA PHE A 109 42.36 -27.17 -10.02
C PHE A 109 41.42 -27.37 -11.19
N THR A 110 40.31 -26.67 -11.18
CA THR A 110 39.41 -26.54 -12.32
C THR A 110 39.56 -25.16 -12.95
N LYS A 111 39.27 -25.06 -14.24
CA LYS A 111 39.30 -23.78 -14.97
C LYS A 111 38.53 -22.72 -14.21
N TYR A 112 39.13 -21.54 -14.05
CA TYR A 112 38.67 -20.36 -13.31
C TYR A 112 38.80 -20.40 -11.78
N ASP A 113 39.37 -21.44 -11.19
CA ASP A 113 39.71 -21.41 -9.77
C ASP A 113 40.77 -20.35 -9.49
N CYS A 114 40.56 -19.60 -8.41
CA CYS A 114 41.50 -18.62 -7.89
C CYS A 114 42.23 -19.23 -6.70
N LEU A 115 43.56 -19.18 -6.73
CA LEU A 115 44.42 -19.84 -5.75
C LEU A 115 45.57 -18.96 -5.30
N PHE A 116 46.06 -19.17 -4.07
CA PHE A 116 47.32 -18.59 -3.62
C PHE A 116 48.50 -19.51 -3.96
N ALA A 117 49.63 -18.91 -4.31
CA ALA A 117 50.86 -19.61 -4.64
C ALA A 117 52.08 -18.92 -4.02
N LEU A 118 53.09 -19.70 -3.63
CA LEU A 118 54.36 -19.18 -3.09
C LEU A 118 55.50 -19.44 -4.06
N GLY A 119 56.14 -18.38 -4.53
CA GLY A 119 57.41 -18.48 -5.25
C GLY A 119 58.50 -18.98 -4.29
N GLY A 120 59.18 -20.07 -4.66
CA GLY A 120 60.26 -20.65 -3.84
C GLY A 120 59.82 -21.16 -2.47
N TYR A 121 58.52 -21.39 -2.24
CA TYR A 121 57.95 -21.71 -0.92
C TYR A 121 58.16 -20.61 0.14
N ASP A 122 58.38 -19.37 -0.29
CA ASP A 122 58.58 -18.19 0.57
C ASP A 122 57.33 -17.31 0.56
N ASN A 123 56.79 -17.03 1.76
CA ASN A 123 55.61 -16.18 1.97
C ASN A 123 55.83 -14.70 1.66
N ARG A 124 57.09 -14.27 1.47
CA ARG A 124 57.46 -12.95 0.96
C ARG A 124 57.21 -12.80 -0.54
N THR A 125 57.06 -13.92 -1.25
CA THR A 125 56.80 -14.01 -2.69
C THR A 125 55.49 -14.75 -2.96
N THR A 126 54.39 -14.18 -2.48
CA THR A 126 53.03 -14.70 -2.73
C THR A 126 52.49 -14.18 -4.06
N TYR A 127 51.76 -15.04 -4.75
CA TYR A 127 51.00 -14.73 -5.97
C TYR A 127 49.55 -15.17 -5.80
N ILE A 128 48.65 -14.47 -6.47
CA ILE A 128 47.33 -15.02 -6.79
C ILE A 128 47.41 -15.57 -8.19
N MET A 129 46.97 -16.81 -8.37
CA MET A 129 46.85 -17.43 -9.67
C MET A 129 45.40 -17.72 -10.01
N ILE A 130 45.10 -17.66 -11.30
CA ILE A 130 43.81 -18.06 -11.86
C ILE A 130 44.06 -19.23 -12.81
N ALA A 131 43.41 -20.36 -12.55
CA ALA A 131 43.51 -21.53 -13.40
C ALA A 131 42.85 -21.27 -14.77
N ARG A 132 43.57 -21.54 -15.86
CA ARG A 132 43.10 -21.40 -17.25
C ARG A 132 42.57 -22.71 -17.84
N MET A 133 42.93 -23.85 -17.24
CA MET A 133 42.43 -25.17 -17.58
C MET A 133 42.49 -26.09 -16.35
N ASP A 134 41.82 -27.23 -16.43
CA ASP A 134 41.87 -28.24 -15.38
C ASP A 134 43.27 -28.87 -15.32
N HIS A 135 43.84 -28.93 -14.12
CA HIS A 135 45.18 -29.49 -13.92
C HIS A 135 45.42 -29.88 -12.45
N GLU A 136 46.48 -30.65 -12.22
CA GLU A 136 46.98 -30.99 -10.89
C GLU A 136 48.42 -30.49 -10.76
N ALA A 137 48.72 -29.77 -9.68
CA ALA A 137 50.05 -29.21 -9.41
C ALA A 137 50.20 -28.86 -7.92
N SER A 138 51.44 -28.70 -7.46
CA SER A 138 51.74 -28.06 -6.17
C SER A 138 52.26 -26.65 -6.41
N TYR A 139 51.61 -25.66 -5.81
CA TYR A 139 51.95 -24.23 -5.93
C TYR A 139 52.44 -23.61 -4.62
N GLY A 140 52.84 -24.43 -3.65
CA GLY A 140 53.48 -23.93 -2.44
C GLY A 140 52.54 -23.56 -1.28
N VAL A 141 51.22 -23.74 -1.41
CA VAL A 141 50.23 -23.46 -0.35
C VAL A 141 49.28 -24.64 -0.20
N ALA A 142 48.96 -25.02 1.04
CA ALA A 142 48.00 -26.09 1.33
C ALA A 142 46.56 -25.63 1.05
N SER A 143 45.75 -26.49 0.43
CA SER A 143 44.36 -26.18 0.04
C SER A 143 44.18 -24.80 -0.60
N PRO A 144 44.97 -24.48 -1.64
CA PRO A 144 45.27 -23.09 -2.04
C PRO A 144 44.09 -22.35 -2.68
N ILE A 145 42.99 -23.04 -3.00
CA ILE A 145 41.84 -22.50 -3.73
C ILE A 145 40.95 -21.69 -2.78
N PHE A 146 41.05 -20.37 -2.90
CA PHE A 146 40.29 -19.42 -2.09
C PHE A 146 39.01 -18.93 -2.77
N GLY A 147 38.85 -19.09 -4.08
CA GLY A 147 37.70 -18.54 -4.79
C GLY A 147 37.63 -18.97 -6.26
N ARG A 148 36.75 -18.32 -7.02
CA ARG A 148 36.55 -18.60 -8.45
C ARG A 148 36.10 -17.36 -9.22
N VAL A 149 36.50 -17.24 -10.48
CA VAL A 149 35.99 -16.18 -11.38
C VAL A 149 34.54 -16.50 -11.82
N THR A 150 33.60 -15.62 -11.46
CA THR A 150 32.17 -15.75 -11.75
C THR A 150 31.74 -14.95 -12.97
N ARG A 151 32.31 -13.75 -13.18
CA ARG A 151 31.99 -12.84 -14.31
C ARG A 151 33.26 -12.29 -14.94
N GLY A 152 33.17 -11.78 -16.17
CA GLY A 152 34.31 -11.19 -16.89
C GLY A 152 35.37 -12.20 -17.33
N ARG A 153 35.00 -13.49 -17.49
CA ARG A 153 35.95 -14.57 -17.83
C ARG A 153 36.74 -14.32 -19.13
N HIS A 154 36.14 -13.62 -20.10
CA HIS A 154 36.80 -13.25 -21.35
C HIS A 154 38.02 -12.34 -21.14
N VAL A 155 38.07 -11.57 -20.05
CA VAL A 155 39.23 -10.74 -19.69
C VAL A 155 40.47 -11.60 -19.46
N LEU A 156 40.30 -12.81 -18.92
CA LEU A 156 41.41 -13.72 -18.66
C LEU A 156 42.12 -14.22 -19.93
N ASP A 157 41.43 -14.17 -21.08
CA ASP A 157 41.98 -14.59 -22.36
C ASP A 157 42.78 -13.48 -23.06
N ILE A 158 42.52 -12.21 -22.70
CA ILE A 158 43.18 -11.03 -23.27
C ILE A 158 44.22 -10.39 -22.34
N LEU A 159 44.30 -10.84 -21.08
CA LEU A 159 45.37 -10.44 -20.16
C LEU A 159 46.71 -10.96 -20.65
N GLU A 160 47.72 -10.11 -20.63
CA GLU A 160 49.10 -10.36 -21.02
C GLU A 160 50.03 -10.16 -19.81
N GLU A 161 51.26 -10.65 -19.92
CA GLU A 161 52.31 -10.32 -18.95
C GLU A 161 52.51 -8.80 -18.92
N THR A 162 52.82 -8.24 -17.74
CA THR A 162 52.94 -6.80 -17.45
C THR A 162 51.63 -6.02 -17.28
N ASP A 163 50.48 -6.59 -17.66
CA ASP A 163 49.18 -5.96 -17.38
C ASP A 163 48.98 -5.77 -15.88
N LYS A 164 48.36 -4.66 -15.49
CA LYS A 164 48.34 -4.16 -14.12
C LYS A 164 46.94 -4.20 -13.53
N VAL A 165 46.85 -4.64 -12.28
CA VAL A 165 45.64 -4.48 -11.46
C VAL A 165 45.53 -3.01 -11.06
N ILE A 166 44.45 -2.37 -11.51
CA ILE A 166 44.13 -0.97 -11.24
C ILE A 166 43.42 -0.84 -9.90
N SER A 167 42.40 -1.66 -9.65
CA SER A 167 41.66 -1.68 -8.39
C SER A 167 41.10 -3.07 -8.09
N VAL A 168 40.77 -3.29 -6.82
CA VAL A 168 40.03 -4.44 -6.35
C VAL A 168 38.95 -3.92 -5.40
N GLU A 169 37.68 -4.09 -5.78
CA GLU A 169 36.56 -3.46 -5.08
C GLU A 169 35.50 -4.49 -4.69
N PRO A 170 34.93 -4.43 -3.48
CA PRO A 170 33.83 -5.29 -3.09
C PRO A 170 32.59 -5.01 -3.95
N VAL A 171 31.97 -6.06 -4.49
CA VAL A 171 30.76 -5.96 -5.31
C VAL A 171 29.53 -6.25 -4.45
N ILE A 172 28.54 -5.36 -4.53
CA ILE A 172 27.18 -5.60 -4.05
C ILE A 172 26.33 -5.78 -5.31
N ILE A 173 26.03 -7.04 -5.66
CA ILE A 173 25.28 -7.36 -6.88
C ILE A 173 23.78 -7.17 -6.63
N GLU A 174 23.28 -7.65 -5.49
CA GLU A 174 21.91 -7.47 -5.00
C GLU A 174 21.95 -7.44 -3.47
N LEU A 175 21.12 -6.59 -2.85
CA LEU A 175 20.86 -6.66 -1.42
C LEU A 175 20.14 -7.99 -1.15
N SER A 176 20.71 -8.85 -0.31
CA SER A 176 20.01 -10.06 0.10
C SER A 176 18.84 -9.70 1.02
N SER A 177 17.95 -10.66 1.29
CA SER A 177 16.90 -10.48 2.31
C SER A 177 17.45 -10.24 3.72
N LYS A 178 18.76 -10.44 3.94
CA LYS A 178 19.44 -10.04 5.19
C LYS A 178 19.89 -8.58 5.18
N ASP A 179 20.14 -8.02 4.00
CA ASP A 179 20.66 -6.66 3.85
C ASP A 179 19.53 -5.63 3.74
N ALA A 180 18.38 -6.05 3.19
CA ALA A 180 17.18 -5.25 3.17
C ALA A 180 15.93 -6.14 3.24
N PHE A 181 15.04 -5.84 4.18
CA PHE A 181 13.77 -6.56 4.32
C PHE A 181 12.67 -5.66 4.88
N ALA A 182 11.42 -6.11 4.72
CA ALA A 182 10.28 -5.49 5.34
C ALA A 182 9.78 -6.33 6.53
N THR A 183 9.38 -5.67 7.61
CA THR A 183 8.83 -6.30 8.81
C THR A 183 7.62 -5.52 9.32
N THR A 184 6.67 -6.20 9.95
CA THR A 184 5.60 -5.57 10.76
C THR A 184 5.89 -5.67 12.26
N ASP A 185 6.96 -6.36 12.64
CA ASP A 185 7.39 -6.54 14.02
C ASP A 185 8.20 -5.34 14.50
N ILE A 186 7.55 -4.51 15.30
CA ILE A 186 8.15 -3.31 15.91
C ILE A 186 9.21 -3.65 16.98
N SER A 187 9.31 -4.89 17.43
CA SER A 187 10.34 -5.33 18.38
C SER A 187 11.67 -5.68 17.73
N THR A 188 11.74 -5.62 16.39
CA THR A 188 12.97 -5.90 15.64
C THR A 188 14.10 -4.96 16.10
N PRO A 189 15.28 -5.50 16.48
CA PRO A 189 16.42 -4.69 16.88
C PRO A 189 17.03 -3.96 15.69
N LEU A 190 17.53 -2.74 15.93
CA LEU A 190 18.20 -1.92 14.93
C LEU A 190 19.72 -2.08 15.04
N GLU A 191 20.42 -1.86 13.92
CA GLU A 191 21.90 -1.88 13.87
C GLU A 191 22.44 -0.48 13.52
N GLU A 192 23.67 -0.19 13.94
CA GLU A 192 24.38 1.04 13.57
C GLU A 192 24.39 1.22 12.04
N GLY A 193 24.06 2.43 11.58
CA GLY A 193 24.02 2.79 10.16
C GLY A 193 22.82 2.25 9.38
N MET A 194 21.88 1.55 10.04
CA MET A 194 20.66 1.06 9.38
C MET A 194 19.75 2.22 8.96
N SER A 195 19.13 2.09 7.78
CA SER A 195 18.06 2.95 7.30
C SER A 195 16.70 2.30 7.53
N VAL A 196 15.76 3.07 8.05
CA VAL A 196 14.41 2.67 8.40
C VAL A 196 13.42 3.52 7.59
N GLU A 197 12.59 2.88 6.77
CA GLU A 197 11.50 3.54 6.05
C GLU A 197 10.16 3.10 6.63
N THR A 198 9.40 4.04 7.20
CA THR A 198 8.12 3.74 7.89
C THR A 198 6.90 4.04 7.04
N TYR A 199 7.06 4.81 5.96
CA TYR A 199 5.98 5.21 5.05
C TYR A 199 6.49 5.50 3.64
N VAL A 200 5.57 5.47 2.67
CA VAL A 200 5.80 5.89 1.29
C VAL A 200 5.26 7.30 1.11
N ALA A 201 6.13 8.27 0.81
CA ALA A 201 5.70 9.61 0.43
C ALA A 201 5.46 9.66 -1.08
N VAL A 202 4.32 10.15 -1.54
CA VAL A 202 4.03 10.31 -2.97
C VAL A 202 3.72 11.77 -3.25
N LYS A 203 4.56 12.42 -4.06
CA LYS A 203 4.28 13.75 -4.59
C LYS A 203 3.42 13.63 -5.82
N LEU A 204 2.23 14.20 -5.76
CA LEU A 204 1.20 14.05 -6.79
C LEU A 204 1.44 15.02 -7.95
N ASP A 205 0.98 14.63 -9.13
CA ASP A 205 1.15 15.36 -10.38
C ASP A 205 -0.16 16.07 -10.77
N ASN A 206 -0.13 17.41 -10.79
CA ASN A 206 -1.29 18.23 -11.10
C ASN A 206 -1.84 18.02 -12.52
N ARG A 207 -1.06 17.42 -13.43
CA ARG A 207 -1.51 17.16 -14.81
C ARG A 207 -2.55 16.03 -14.92
N SER A 208 -2.79 15.29 -13.84
CA SER A 208 -3.75 14.18 -13.80
C SER A 208 -4.70 14.29 -12.59
N PRO A 209 -5.48 15.37 -12.48
CA PRO A 209 -6.31 15.65 -11.30
C PRO A 209 -7.33 14.54 -10.99
N VAL A 210 -7.91 13.87 -12.00
CA VAL A 210 -8.89 12.79 -11.80
C VAL A 210 -8.20 11.52 -11.28
N SER A 211 -7.04 11.18 -11.83
CA SER A 211 -6.23 10.04 -11.40
C SER A 211 -5.67 10.23 -9.99
N VAL A 212 -5.28 11.47 -9.66
CA VAL A 212 -4.85 11.86 -8.32
C VAL A 212 -5.99 11.70 -7.32
N GLU A 213 -7.19 12.19 -7.64
CA GLU A 213 -8.36 12.04 -6.76
C GLU A 213 -8.70 10.56 -6.52
N HIS A 214 -8.61 9.72 -7.56
CA HIS A 214 -8.77 8.27 -7.40
C HIS A 214 -7.74 7.65 -6.43
N PHE A 215 -6.47 8.05 -6.52
CA PHE A 215 -5.43 7.61 -5.59
C PHE A 215 -5.74 8.04 -4.16
N LEU A 216 -6.15 9.29 -3.96
CA LEU A 216 -6.51 9.85 -2.66
C LEU A 216 -7.72 9.14 -2.03
N VAL A 217 -8.76 8.84 -2.82
CA VAL A 217 -9.91 8.05 -2.38
C VAL A 217 -9.51 6.63 -1.98
N ALA A 218 -8.62 5.99 -2.76
CA ALA A 218 -8.12 4.66 -2.43
C ALA A 218 -7.33 4.65 -1.11
N LEU A 219 -6.57 5.72 -0.83
CA LEU A 219 -5.87 5.90 0.45
C LEU A 219 -6.83 6.11 1.62
N GLU A 220 -7.84 6.96 1.46
CA GLU A 220 -8.82 7.23 2.51
C GLU A 220 -9.60 5.97 2.90
N LYS A 221 -10.08 5.21 1.91
CA LYS A 221 -10.70 3.90 2.14
C LYS A 221 -9.77 2.89 2.80
N GLY A 222 -8.46 3.00 2.52
CA GLY A 222 -7.42 2.20 3.16
C GLY A 222 -6.91 2.78 4.49
N GLU A 223 -7.56 3.80 5.04
CA GLU A 223 -7.17 4.50 6.28
C GLU A 223 -5.73 5.06 6.26
N GLY A 224 -5.29 5.56 5.10
CA GLY A 224 -3.93 6.04 4.84
C GLY A 224 -2.93 4.93 4.52
N THR A 225 -3.41 3.77 4.08
CA THR A 225 -2.56 2.63 3.71
C THR A 225 -2.95 2.05 2.36
N ILE A 226 -2.00 1.36 1.74
CA ILE A 226 -2.21 0.57 0.52
C ILE A 226 -1.85 -0.88 0.77
N THR A 227 -2.72 -1.79 0.36
CA THR A 227 -2.45 -3.24 0.36
C THR A 227 -1.74 -3.63 -0.93
N ILE A 228 -0.64 -4.37 -0.80
CA ILE A 228 0.10 -4.90 -1.96
C ILE A 228 -0.65 -6.13 -2.49
N THR A 229 -1.27 -5.99 -3.65
CA THR A 229 -2.03 -7.09 -4.28
C THR A 229 -1.19 -7.86 -5.29
N ASP A 230 -0.11 -7.27 -5.78
CA ASP A 230 0.77 -7.88 -6.78
C ASP A 230 2.15 -7.25 -6.80
N LYS A 231 3.12 -8.02 -7.26
CA LYS A 231 4.52 -7.64 -7.24
C LYS A 231 5.29 -8.38 -8.32
N THR A 232 6.14 -7.64 -9.02
CA THR A 232 7.05 -8.14 -10.04
C THR A 232 8.41 -7.46 -9.87
N GLU A 233 9.43 -7.87 -10.63
CA GLU A 233 10.71 -7.16 -10.66
C GLU A 233 10.63 -5.72 -11.18
N SER A 234 9.53 -5.35 -11.85
CA SER A 234 9.39 -4.02 -12.46
C SER A 234 8.50 -3.08 -11.66
N PHE A 235 7.55 -3.61 -10.90
CA PHE A 235 6.58 -2.80 -10.16
C PHE A 235 5.96 -3.57 -8.99
N THR A 236 5.49 -2.79 -8.01
CA THR A 236 4.51 -3.20 -7.00
C THR A 236 3.15 -2.61 -7.38
N ALA A 237 2.05 -3.32 -7.15
CA ALA A 237 0.72 -2.79 -7.48
C ALA A 237 -0.32 -3.05 -6.38
N SER A 238 -1.35 -2.20 -6.39
CA SER A 238 -2.52 -2.32 -5.54
C SER A 238 -3.81 -2.29 -6.34
N SER A 239 -4.68 -3.22 -6.02
CA SER A 239 -6.00 -3.40 -6.63
C SER A 239 -7.13 -3.13 -5.61
N THR A 240 -6.87 -2.31 -4.59
CA THR A 240 -7.85 -2.01 -3.53
C THR A 240 -9.08 -1.26 -4.05
N ARG A 241 -8.92 -0.48 -5.13
CA ARG A 241 -10.03 0.23 -5.79
C ARG A 241 -9.94 0.03 -7.31
N MET A 242 -10.92 -0.68 -7.85
CA MET A 242 -10.99 -1.10 -9.25
C MET A 242 -12.32 -0.67 -9.89
N ASP A 243 -12.47 -0.87 -11.20
CA ASP A 243 -13.70 -0.62 -12.00
C ASP A 243 -14.26 0.81 -11.87
N VAL A 244 -13.34 1.76 -11.72
CA VAL A 244 -13.60 3.21 -11.71
C VAL A 244 -13.55 3.77 -13.12
N ASN A 245 -14.39 4.76 -13.42
CA ASN A 245 -14.34 5.43 -14.72
C ASN A 245 -13.28 6.54 -14.62
N LEU A 246 -12.17 6.38 -15.34
CA LEU A 246 -11.09 7.37 -15.41
C LEU A 246 -10.98 7.89 -16.84
N VAL A 247 -10.63 9.17 -16.97
CA VAL A 247 -10.33 9.80 -18.26
C VAL A 247 -8.85 9.62 -18.61
N GLU A 248 -8.49 9.77 -19.87
CA GLU A 248 -7.08 9.84 -20.27
C GLU A 248 -6.47 11.15 -19.76
N GLU A 249 -5.34 11.04 -19.06
CA GLU A 249 -4.58 12.19 -18.54
C GLU A 249 -3.09 12.00 -18.87
N ALA A 250 -2.20 12.70 -18.16
CA ALA A 250 -0.78 12.68 -18.46
C ALA A 250 -0.20 11.26 -18.42
N HIS A 251 0.48 10.87 -19.49
CA HIS A 251 1.19 9.59 -19.59
C HIS A 251 2.56 9.83 -20.22
N ASP A 252 3.58 9.21 -19.64
CA ASP A 252 4.98 9.37 -20.07
C ASP A 252 5.74 8.06 -19.81
N ILE A 253 7.04 8.07 -20.06
CA ILE A 253 7.96 7.01 -19.69
C ILE A 253 7.84 6.79 -18.18
N ARG A 254 7.63 5.53 -17.80
CA ARG A 254 7.44 5.16 -16.40
C ARG A 254 8.81 4.90 -15.81
N GLU A 255 9.47 5.97 -15.42
CA GLU A 255 10.75 5.93 -14.71
C GLU A 255 10.59 5.24 -13.34
N GLU A 256 11.73 4.94 -12.70
CA GLU A 256 11.74 4.52 -11.30
C GLU A 256 11.04 5.56 -10.42
N ASP A 257 10.36 5.07 -9.37
CA ASP A 257 9.53 5.84 -8.44
C ASP A 257 8.25 6.44 -9.01
N VAL A 258 7.98 6.31 -10.31
CA VAL A 258 6.72 6.80 -10.88
C VAL A 258 5.55 5.97 -10.35
N VAL A 259 4.48 6.66 -9.95
CA VAL A 259 3.20 6.07 -9.57
C VAL A 259 2.22 6.31 -10.69
N THR A 260 1.54 5.26 -11.15
CA THR A 260 0.52 5.35 -12.21
C THR A 260 -0.76 4.64 -11.83
N VAL A 261 -1.86 5.02 -12.46
CA VAL A 261 -3.11 4.26 -12.45
C VAL A 261 -3.45 3.82 -13.87
N ARG A 262 -3.98 2.60 -14.02
CA ARG A 262 -4.54 2.17 -15.30
C ARG A 262 -5.92 2.82 -15.49
N HIS A 263 -6.09 3.64 -16.52
CA HIS A 263 -7.36 4.33 -16.80
C HIS A 263 -8.28 3.57 -17.76
N THR A 264 -7.74 2.62 -18.54
CA THR A 264 -8.54 1.82 -19.50
C THR A 264 -8.07 0.37 -19.60
N GLY A 265 -8.95 -0.49 -20.09
CA GLY A 265 -8.71 -1.92 -20.27
C GLY A 265 -8.80 -2.75 -18.97
N PRO A 266 -8.38 -4.03 -19.01
CA PRO A 266 -8.49 -4.93 -17.86
C PRO A 266 -7.72 -4.40 -16.65
N GLY A 267 -8.37 -4.33 -15.50
CA GLY A 267 -7.75 -3.82 -14.29
C GLY A 267 -7.72 -2.29 -14.19
N MET A 268 -8.70 -1.62 -14.79
CA MET A 268 -8.95 -0.18 -14.62
C MET A 268 -9.07 0.20 -13.13
N GLY A 269 -8.42 1.29 -12.73
CA GLY A 269 -8.30 1.73 -11.34
C GLY A 269 -7.08 1.20 -10.59
N ARG A 270 -6.37 0.21 -11.14
CA ARG A 270 -5.21 -0.37 -10.47
C ARG A 270 -4.05 0.60 -10.39
N ILE A 271 -3.48 0.74 -9.19
CA ILE A 271 -2.36 1.63 -8.89
C ILE A 271 -1.05 0.85 -8.97
N TYR A 272 -0.03 1.42 -9.59
CA TYR A 272 1.29 0.82 -9.82
C TYR A 272 2.38 1.75 -9.32
N PHE A 273 3.36 1.19 -8.62
CA PHE A 273 4.59 1.83 -8.17
C PHE A 273 5.75 1.19 -8.93
N TYR A 274 6.49 1.95 -9.73
CA TYR A 274 7.55 1.40 -10.59
C TYR A 274 8.92 1.38 -9.92
N GLN A 275 9.57 0.21 -9.97
CA GLN A 275 10.95 0.01 -9.53
C GLN A 275 11.95 0.06 -10.69
N ARG A 276 11.49 -0.27 -11.91
CA ARG A 276 12.32 -0.26 -13.12
C ARG A 276 11.67 0.58 -14.19
N ARG A 277 12.50 1.30 -14.94
CA ARG A 277 12.08 2.07 -16.11
C ARG A 277 11.31 1.20 -17.10
N ARG A 278 10.13 1.64 -17.52
CA ARG A 278 9.31 1.02 -18.57
C ARG A 278 8.92 2.05 -19.62
N GLN A 279 8.79 1.58 -20.87
CA GLN A 279 8.26 2.40 -21.96
C GLN A 279 6.86 2.95 -21.64
N VAL A 280 6.48 4.01 -22.33
CA VAL A 280 5.15 4.62 -22.26
C VAL A 280 4.08 3.55 -22.47
N ALA A 281 3.01 3.61 -21.68
CA ALA A 281 1.82 2.80 -21.89
C ALA A 281 0.60 3.72 -21.97
N PRO A 282 -0.07 3.83 -23.13
CA PRO A 282 -1.23 4.72 -23.29
C PRO A 282 -2.41 4.38 -22.39
N SER A 283 -2.44 3.19 -21.77
CA SER A 283 -3.52 2.80 -20.84
C SER A 283 -3.30 3.26 -19.40
N HIS A 284 -2.22 4.00 -19.11
CA HIS A 284 -1.83 4.41 -17.77
C HIS A 284 -1.70 5.93 -17.69
N ASN A 285 -2.29 6.52 -16.65
CA ASN A 285 -2.04 7.91 -16.27
C ASN A 285 -1.02 7.98 -15.14
N ILE A 286 -0.16 8.99 -15.15
CA ILE A 286 0.77 9.31 -14.07
C ILE A 286 -0.03 9.96 -12.93
N ILE A 287 0.10 9.41 -11.72
CA ILE A 287 -0.43 9.98 -10.48
C ILE A 287 0.60 10.90 -9.84
N GLY A 288 1.88 10.53 -9.88
CA GLY A 288 2.92 11.23 -9.13
C GLY A 288 4.22 10.43 -9.05
N LYS A 289 5.07 10.80 -8.08
CA LYS A 289 6.38 10.17 -7.86
C LYS A 289 6.63 9.89 -6.38
N ILE A 290 7.21 8.73 -6.08
CA ILE A 290 7.67 8.37 -4.74
C ILE A 290 8.85 9.29 -4.36
N CYS A 291 8.74 9.91 -3.19
CA CYS A 291 9.74 10.81 -2.62
C CYS A 291 10.43 10.25 -1.37
N ASN A 292 9.81 9.25 -0.73
CA ASN A 292 10.31 8.49 0.43
C ASN A 292 9.68 7.10 0.40
N GLY A 293 10.34 6.08 0.94
CA GLY A 293 9.74 4.75 1.05
C GLY A 293 9.88 3.88 -0.21
N HIS A 294 10.87 4.16 -1.08
CA HIS A 294 11.10 3.36 -2.28
C HIS A 294 11.37 1.89 -1.91
N GLN A 295 12.26 1.67 -0.95
CA GLN A 295 12.61 0.31 -0.54
C GLN A 295 11.40 -0.33 0.16
N LEU A 296 10.67 0.43 0.98
CA LEU A 296 9.46 -0.04 1.64
C LEU A 296 8.43 -0.62 0.67
N ILE A 297 8.04 0.13 -0.37
CA ILE A 297 6.99 -0.34 -1.30
C ILE A 297 7.42 -1.55 -2.14
N HIS A 298 8.74 -1.74 -2.33
CA HIS A 298 9.30 -2.84 -3.12
C HIS A 298 9.84 -4.00 -2.30
N LEU A 299 10.04 -3.86 -0.99
CA LEU A 299 10.42 -4.95 -0.09
C LEU A 299 9.21 -5.58 0.58
N ALA A 300 8.17 -4.79 0.89
CA ALA A 300 6.95 -5.29 1.48
C ALA A 300 6.35 -6.46 0.66
N PRO A 301 5.99 -7.58 1.31
CA PRO A 301 5.49 -8.75 0.61
C PRO A 301 4.04 -8.57 0.17
N LYS A 302 3.62 -9.39 -0.80
CA LYS A 302 2.23 -9.43 -1.25
C LYS A 302 1.31 -9.79 -0.08
N GLY A 303 0.20 -9.07 0.05
CA GLY A 303 -0.77 -9.20 1.14
C GLY A 303 -0.57 -8.19 2.28
N GLU A 304 0.64 -7.63 2.42
CA GLU A 304 0.91 -6.63 3.46
C GLU A 304 0.37 -5.25 3.10
N ARG A 305 0.18 -4.44 4.16
CA ARG A 305 -0.21 -3.04 4.05
C ARG A 305 1.01 -2.14 4.23
N VAL A 306 1.04 -1.04 3.51
CA VAL A 306 2.09 -0.01 3.60
C VAL A 306 1.44 1.33 3.93
N THR A 307 2.02 2.07 4.87
CA THR A 307 1.59 3.45 5.17
C THR A 307 1.99 4.37 4.02
N VAL A 308 1.05 5.18 3.52
CA VAL A 308 1.30 6.10 2.41
C VAL A 308 0.89 7.52 2.80
N VAL A 309 1.74 8.49 2.50
CA VAL A 309 1.52 9.91 2.75
C VAL A 309 1.54 10.65 1.41
N PRO A 310 0.38 11.12 0.92
CA PRO A 310 0.32 11.91 -0.31
C PRO A 310 0.67 13.38 -0.04
N ASP A 311 1.29 14.03 -1.01
CA ASP A 311 1.50 15.47 -1.08
C ASP A 311 0.96 16.01 -2.41
N PRO A 312 -0.18 16.74 -2.43
CA PRO A 312 -0.97 17.18 -1.28
C PRO A 312 -1.91 16.11 -0.68
N MET A 313 -2.46 16.38 0.51
CA MET A 313 -3.53 15.57 1.10
C MET A 313 -4.90 15.91 0.52
N ARG A 314 -5.79 14.91 0.43
CA ARG A 314 -7.17 15.03 -0.09
C ARG A 314 -7.95 16.16 0.56
N VAL A 315 -8.52 17.08 -0.23
CA VAL A 315 -9.39 18.16 0.23
C VAL A 315 -10.85 17.72 0.05
N MET A 316 -11.48 17.26 1.14
CA MET A 316 -12.86 16.81 1.16
C MET A 316 -13.54 17.34 2.42
N VAL A 317 -14.56 18.19 2.25
CA VAL A 317 -15.34 18.78 3.35
C VAL A 317 -16.80 18.34 3.35
N ILE A 318 -17.25 17.59 2.34
CA ILE A 318 -18.60 16.99 2.31
C ILE A 318 -18.79 16.10 3.53
N GLY A 319 -19.91 16.28 4.23
CA GLY A 319 -20.24 15.58 5.48
C GLY A 319 -19.81 16.31 6.75
N MET A 320 -18.95 17.34 6.65
CA MET A 320 -18.64 18.24 7.76
C MET A 320 -19.73 19.29 7.93
N THR A 321 -19.79 19.91 9.11
CA THR A 321 -20.54 21.16 9.27
C THR A 321 -19.83 22.32 8.57
N GLN A 322 -20.55 23.40 8.23
CA GLN A 322 -19.97 24.59 7.62
C GLN A 322 -18.80 25.15 8.45
N ARG A 323 -18.88 25.08 9.80
CA ARG A 323 -17.80 25.48 10.71
C ARG A 323 -16.58 24.56 10.62
N GLU A 324 -16.79 23.25 10.70
CA GLU A 324 -15.70 22.27 10.60
C GLU A 324 -15.00 22.34 9.24
N GLY A 325 -15.77 22.51 8.16
CA GLY A 325 -15.24 22.71 6.81
C GLY A 325 -14.36 23.96 6.72
N MET A 326 -14.79 25.08 7.31
CA MET A 326 -13.99 26.30 7.39
C MET A 326 -12.65 26.07 8.10
N GLU A 327 -12.68 25.43 9.27
CA GLU A 327 -11.49 25.15 10.09
C GLU A 327 -10.51 24.23 9.33
N PHE A 328 -11.03 23.19 8.69
CA PHE A 328 -10.26 22.26 7.87
C PHE A 328 -9.60 22.95 6.68
N LEU A 329 -10.35 23.72 5.89
CA LEU A 329 -9.83 24.44 4.72
C LEU A 329 -8.78 25.48 5.15
N SER A 330 -9.07 26.26 6.20
CA SER A 330 -8.15 27.28 6.72
C SER A 330 -6.84 26.68 7.22
N SER A 331 -6.87 25.50 7.84
CA SER A 331 -5.66 24.79 8.28
C SER A 331 -4.72 24.41 7.13
N ARG A 332 -5.22 24.43 5.89
CA ARG A 332 -4.50 24.14 4.66
C ARG A 332 -4.27 25.37 3.78
N GLY A 333 -4.58 26.56 4.29
CA GLY A 333 -4.45 27.81 3.56
C GLY A 333 -5.51 28.03 2.48
N LEU A 334 -6.62 27.29 2.51
CA LEU A 334 -7.74 27.43 1.57
C LEU A 334 -8.86 28.26 2.20
N ARG A 335 -9.54 29.07 1.39
CA ARG A 335 -10.72 29.84 1.81
C ARG A 335 -11.99 29.03 1.59
N GLN A 336 -13.00 29.25 2.42
CA GLN A 336 -14.33 28.67 2.24
C GLN A 336 -15.30 29.74 1.75
N LYS A 337 -16.07 29.44 0.70
CA LYS A 337 -17.19 30.26 0.22
C LYS A 337 -18.50 29.50 0.47
N ARG A 338 -19.29 29.92 1.45
CA ARG A 338 -20.53 29.22 1.80
C ARG A 338 -21.70 29.61 0.89
N THR A 339 -22.43 28.62 0.39
CA THR A 339 -23.68 28.78 -0.38
C THR A 339 -24.77 27.84 0.16
N GLY A 340 -26.02 28.03 -0.29
CA GLY A 340 -27.17 27.34 0.30
C GLY A 340 -27.49 27.86 1.71
N LEU A 341 -27.48 26.97 2.71
CA LEU A 341 -27.52 27.35 4.12
C LEU A 341 -26.10 27.56 4.65
N VAL A 342 -25.90 28.68 5.34
CA VAL A 342 -24.57 29.23 5.65
C VAL A 342 -24.23 29.20 7.14
N GLU A 343 -25.21 28.85 7.97
CA GLU A 343 -25.08 28.70 9.41
C GLU A 343 -24.08 27.60 9.77
N ASP A 344 -23.38 27.77 10.89
CA ASP A 344 -22.22 26.97 11.27
C ASP A 344 -22.51 25.47 11.46
N ASP A 345 -23.74 25.12 11.82
CA ASP A 345 -24.22 23.77 12.09
C ASP A 345 -24.81 23.05 10.86
N MET A 346 -24.95 23.76 9.74
CA MET A 346 -25.44 23.19 8.49
C MET A 346 -24.40 22.23 7.92
N VAL A 347 -24.85 21.09 7.39
CA VAL A 347 -23.95 20.05 6.85
C VAL A 347 -23.68 20.33 5.39
N ILE A 348 -22.40 20.29 5.02
CA ILE A 348 -21.93 20.45 3.64
C ILE A 348 -22.27 19.18 2.87
N VAL A 349 -23.02 19.31 1.78
CA VAL A 349 -23.44 18.18 0.93
C VAL A 349 -22.82 18.23 -0.47
N GLU A 350 -22.37 19.41 -0.90
CA GLU A 350 -21.65 19.60 -2.15
C GLU A 350 -20.47 20.55 -1.92
N GLN A 351 -19.41 20.37 -2.71
CA GLN A 351 -18.28 21.28 -2.76
C GLN A 351 -17.83 21.49 -4.21
N GLU A 352 -17.33 22.69 -4.53
CA GLU A 352 -16.74 23.02 -5.82
C GLU A 352 -15.47 23.87 -5.61
N PRO A 353 -14.30 23.50 -6.15
CA PRO A 353 -14.03 22.30 -6.94
C PRO A 353 -14.15 20.99 -6.14
N GLU A 354 -14.59 19.93 -6.81
CA GLU A 354 -14.62 18.59 -6.24
C GLU A 354 -13.22 17.97 -6.12
N LEU A 355 -12.35 18.19 -7.11
CA LEU A 355 -11.03 17.58 -7.17
C LEU A 355 -10.02 18.34 -6.30
N THR A 356 -9.23 17.59 -5.54
CA THR A 356 -8.23 18.14 -4.61
C THR A 356 -7.24 19.09 -5.30
N ILE A 357 -6.77 18.74 -6.51
CA ILE A 357 -5.80 19.56 -7.26
C ILE A 357 -6.41 20.92 -7.62
N HIS A 358 -7.64 20.94 -8.14
CA HIS A 358 -8.31 22.18 -8.51
C HIS A 358 -8.62 23.04 -7.28
N ALA A 359 -9.08 22.44 -6.18
CA ALA A 359 -9.33 23.16 -4.93
C ALA A 359 -8.07 23.88 -4.40
N ILE A 360 -6.89 23.28 -4.56
CA ILE A 360 -5.61 23.87 -4.16
C ILE A 360 -5.19 24.97 -5.14
N GLU A 361 -5.36 24.75 -6.45
CA GLU A 361 -5.04 25.73 -7.49
C GLU A 361 -5.91 27.00 -7.38
N ASP A 362 -7.19 26.85 -7.09
CA ASP A 362 -8.13 27.96 -6.90
C ASP A 362 -7.92 28.69 -5.57
N GLY A 363 -7.39 27.99 -4.56
CA GLY A 363 -7.18 28.53 -3.21
C GLY A 363 -8.47 28.82 -2.44
N GLU A 364 -9.62 28.40 -2.97
CA GLU A 364 -10.95 28.57 -2.41
C GLU A 364 -11.83 27.37 -2.77
N VAL A 365 -12.70 26.97 -1.83
CA VAL A 365 -13.70 25.93 -2.04
C VAL A 365 -15.08 26.49 -1.71
N GLU A 366 -15.98 26.45 -2.67
CA GLU A 366 -17.39 26.72 -2.48
C GLU A 366 -18.06 25.51 -1.80
N THR A 367 -18.85 25.75 -0.74
CA THR A 367 -19.51 24.69 0.03
C THR A 367 -21.01 24.95 0.14
N PHE A 368 -21.81 24.01 -0.35
CA PHE A 368 -23.27 24.09 -0.27
C PHE A 368 -23.77 23.39 0.99
N GLY A 369 -24.34 24.17 1.92
CA GLY A 369 -24.87 23.65 3.19
C GLY A 369 -26.37 23.34 3.11
N THR A 370 -26.78 22.27 3.79
CA THR A 370 -28.20 21.93 4.00
C THR A 370 -28.47 21.54 5.45
N ASP A 371 -29.76 21.55 5.81
CA ASP A 371 -30.24 21.07 7.10
C ASP A 371 -29.96 19.55 7.22
N PRO A 372 -29.37 19.08 8.33
CA PRO A 372 -29.08 17.67 8.54
C PRO A 372 -30.28 16.73 8.37
N SER A 373 -31.50 17.21 8.66
CA SER A 373 -32.74 16.45 8.54
C SER A 373 -33.13 16.12 7.09
N LYS A 374 -32.56 16.84 6.11
CA LYS A 374 -32.76 16.57 4.67
C LYS A 374 -31.83 15.50 4.12
N ILE A 375 -30.87 15.02 4.90
CA ILE A 375 -29.93 13.98 4.49
C ILE A 375 -30.51 12.61 4.85
N THR A 376 -30.84 11.83 3.83
CA THR A 376 -31.39 10.48 4.01
C THR A 376 -30.30 9.51 4.44
N THR A 377 -30.65 8.56 5.31
CA THR A 377 -29.69 7.59 5.85
C THR A 377 -30.05 6.18 5.39
N TRP A 378 -29.13 5.48 4.74
CA TRP A 378 -29.35 4.14 4.19
C TRP A 378 -28.45 3.12 4.88
N TYR A 379 -28.99 1.95 5.21
CA TYR A 379 -28.22 0.79 5.66
C TYR A 379 -28.09 -0.19 4.49
N LEU A 380 -26.86 -0.48 4.04
CA LEU A 380 -26.61 -1.32 2.88
C LEU A 380 -26.20 -2.74 3.27
N TYR A 381 -26.73 -3.75 2.58
CA TYR A 381 -26.49 -5.17 2.84
C TYR A 381 -25.17 -5.68 2.25
N ARG A 382 -24.05 -5.09 2.69
CA ARG A 382 -22.70 -5.38 2.16
C ARG A 382 -22.32 -6.86 2.13
N ASP A 383 -22.73 -7.63 3.14
CA ASP A 383 -22.40 -9.04 3.25
C ASP A 383 -23.26 -9.95 2.36
N LYS A 384 -24.43 -9.48 1.94
CA LYS A 384 -25.41 -10.28 1.17
C LYS A 384 -25.36 -9.98 -0.32
N ASP A 385 -25.25 -8.69 -0.67
CA ASP A 385 -25.50 -8.19 -2.03
C ASP A 385 -24.34 -7.28 -2.53
N PRO A 386 -23.09 -7.76 -2.53
CA PRO A 386 -21.92 -6.90 -2.72
C PRO A 386 -21.86 -6.21 -4.09
N ASN A 387 -22.39 -6.82 -5.16
CA ASN A 387 -22.37 -6.21 -6.48
C ASN A 387 -23.42 -5.10 -6.61
N THR A 388 -24.63 -5.34 -6.11
CA THR A 388 -25.69 -4.33 -6.11
C THR A 388 -25.35 -3.18 -5.17
N VAL A 389 -24.72 -3.45 -4.02
CA VAL A 389 -24.20 -2.39 -3.14
C VAL A 389 -23.17 -1.53 -3.87
N ARG A 390 -22.20 -2.14 -4.56
CA ARG A 390 -21.19 -1.40 -5.32
C ARG A 390 -21.80 -0.54 -6.43
N TYR A 391 -22.89 -1.01 -7.05
CA TYR A 391 -23.67 -0.23 -7.98
C TYR A 391 -24.29 1.01 -7.31
N ILE A 392 -24.95 0.85 -6.16
CA ILE A 392 -25.49 1.97 -5.38
C ILE A 392 -24.39 2.97 -5.03
N GLU A 393 -23.25 2.51 -4.53
CA GLU A 393 -22.14 3.40 -4.16
C GLU A 393 -21.64 4.21 -5.36
N LYS A 394 -21.57 3.60 -6.55
CA LYS A 394 -21.16 4.27 -7.78
C LYS A 394 -22.21 5.26 -8.29
N MET A 395 -23.49 4.90 -8.23
CA MET A 395 -24.58 5.78 -8.67
C MET A 395 -24.78 6.98 -7.75
N THR A 396 -24.56 6.79 -6.45
CA THR A 396 -24.72 7.85 -5.45
C THR A 396 -23.45 8.67 -5.23
N GLY A 397 -22.29 8.15 -5.59
CA GLY A 397 -20.98 8.73 -5.24
C GLY A 397 -20.51 8.40 -3.82
N LEU A 398 -21.24 7.57 -3.07
CA LEU A 398 -20.81 7.08 -1.76
C LEU A 398 -19.51 6.25 -1.82
N ASP A 399 -19.08 5.85 -3.01
CA ASP A 399 -17.78 5.19 -3.17
C ASP A 399 -16.58 6.15 -3.06
N HIS A 400 -16.78 7.47 -3.07
CA HIS A 400 -15.73 8.48 -2.95
C HIS A 400 -16.11 9.72 -2.09
N LYS A 401 -17.37 9.83 -1.65
CA LYS A 401 -17.88 10.91 -0.79
C LYS A 401 -18.59 10.37 0.44
N PRO A 402 -18.51 11.03 1.61
CA PRO A 402 -19.30 10.65 2.79
C PRO A 402 -20.81 10.87 2.63
N ILE A 403 -21.19 11.85 1.81
CA ILE A 403 -22.58 12.10 1.40
C ILE A 403 -22.62 12.07 -0.12
N GLY A 404 -23.50 11.22 -0.64
CA GLY A 404 -23.79 11.09 -2.05
C GLY A 404 -25.11 11.77 -2.44
N THR A 405 -25.42 11.71 -3.73
CA THR A 405 -26.63 12.28 -4.32
C THR A 405 -27.31 11.26 -5.20
N VAL A 406 -28.64 11.22 -5.17
CA VAL A 406 -29.43 10.42 -6.10
C VAL A 406 -30.58 11.26 -6.64
N LYS A 407 -30.82 11.18 -7.95
CA LYS A 407 -31.85 11.97 -8.62
C LYS A 407 -33.16 11.18 -8.70
N VAL A 408 -34.26 11.82 -8.34
CA VAL A 408 -35.60 11.21 -8.40
C VAL A 408 -35.98 10.99 -9.87
N HIS A 409 -36.33 9.74 -10.20
CA HIS A 409 -36.80 9.38 -11.54
C HIS A 409 -38.30 9.59 -11.67
N PHE A 410 -39.07 9.05 -10.72
CA PHE A 410 -40.52 9.16 -10.73
C PHE A 410 -41.12 9.03 -9.33
N THR A 411 -41.97 9.99 -8.96
CA THR A 411 -42.76 10.01 -7.74
C THR A 411 -44.00 10.89 -7.85
N TYR A 412 -45.11 10.47 -7.24
CA TYR A 412 -46.28 11.32 -7.01
C TYR A 412 -47.03 10.89 -5.73
N GLU A 413 -47.92 11.75 -5.25
CA GLU A 413 -48.68 11.52 -4.02
C GLU A 413 -49.54 10.25 -4.10
N GLY A 414 -49.35 9.33 -3.15
CA GLY A 414 -50.06 8.05 -3.10
C GLY A 414 -49.38 6.90 -3.86
N MET A 415 -48.20 7.11 -4.46
CA MET A 415 -47.39 5.98 -4.94
C MET A 415 -46.89 5.12 -3.78
N PRO A 416 -46.86 3.79 -3.93
CA PRO A 416 -46.38 2.89 -2.87
C PRO A 416 -44.85 2.77 -2.82
N MET A 417 -44.14 3.48 -3.71
CA MET A 417 -42.68 3.51 -3.80
C MET A 417 -42.21 4.83 -4.44
N VAL A 418 -40.94 5.17 -4.23
CA VAL A 418 -40.23 6.22 -4.98
C VAL A 418 -39.09 5.58 -5.76
N THR A 419 -38.89 6.04 -6.99
CA THR A 419 -37.82 5.54 -7.85
C THR A 419 -36.82 6.64 -8.20
N PHE A 420 -35.59 6.22 -8.44
CA PHE A 420 -34.45 7.08 -8.69
C PHE A 420 -33.72 6.65 -9.95
N GLU A 421 -33.05 7.62 -10.59
CA GLU A 421 -32.31 7.41 -11.81
C GLU A 421 -31.19 6.40 -11.60
N GLY A 422 -31.08 5.47 -12.55
CA GLY A 422 -30.05 4.45 -12.62
C GLY A 422 -29.20 4.61 -13.88
N ASP A 423 -28.22 3.71 -14.03
CA ASP A 423 -27.44 3.54 -15.25
C ASP A 423 -27.75 2.17 -15.86
N ASP A 424 -28.33 2.17 -17.07
CA ASP A 424 -28.72 0.96 -17.78
C ASP A 424 -27.52 0.04 -18.11
N SER A 425 -26.36 0.63 -18.44
CA SER A 425 -25.15 -0.12 -18.84
C SER A 425 -24.52 -0.84 -17.66
N LEU A 426 -24.47 -0.19 -16.50
CA LEU A 426 -24.04 -0.79 -15.25
C LEU A 426 -25.10 -1.76 -14.72
N GLY A 427 -26.39 -1.43 -14.86
CA GLY A 427 -27.52 -2.29 -14.52
C GLY A 427 -27.54 -3.62 -15.30
N ALA A 428 -27.04 -3.62 -16.54
CA ALA A 428 -26.88 -4.83 -17.36
C ALA A 428 -25.94 -5.89 -16.74
N LYS A 429 -25.12 -5.50 -15.76
CA LYS A 429 -24.18 -6.40 -15.07
C LYS A 429 -24.70 -6.86 -13.70
N LEU A 430 -25.90 -6.42 -13.31
CA LEU A 430 -26.54 -6.83 -12.07
C LEU A 430 -27.28 -8.15 -12.29
N TYR A 431 -26.59 -9.26 -12.03
CA TYR A 431 -27.24 -10.57 -11.96
C TYR A 431 -28.29 -10.59 -10.84
N PRO A 432 -29.32 -11.43 -10.93
CA PRO A 432 -30.24 -11.64 -9.83
C PRO A 432 -29.49 -12.05 -8.54
N GLU A 433 -29.59 -11.20 -7.52
CA GLU A 433 -29.12 -11.42 -6.14
C GLU A 433 -30.34 -11.67 -5.22
N PRO A 434 -30.16 -12.06 -3.95
CA PRO A 434 -31.27 -12.22 -3.01
C PRO A 434 -32.27 -11.05 -3.04
N SER A 435 -33.55 -11.41 -3.13
CA SER A 435 -34.66 -10.46 -3.17
C SER A 435 -35.53 -10.56 -1.91
N PHE A 436 -36.64 -9.83 -1.93
CA PHE A 436 -37.72 -10.05 -0.99
C PHE A 436 -38.37 -11.43 -1.23
N GLY A 437 -38.77 -12.08 -0.14
CA GLY A 437 -39.52 -13.33 -0.19
C GLY A 437 -41.00 -13.06 -0.41
N GLU A 438 -41.84 -13.46 0.53
CA GLU A 438 -43.30 -13.24 0.47
C GLU A 438 -43.71 -11.78 0.72
N LEU A 439 -42.81 -10.93 1.23
CA LEU A 439 -43.11 -9.56 1.62
C LEU A 439 -41.91 -8.63 1.35
N SER A 440 -42.11 -7.65 0.48
CA SER A 440 -41.32 -6.42 0.43
C SER A 440 -41.83 -5.47 1.51
N ARG A 441 -40.95 -5.06 2.41
CA ARG A 441 -41.30 -4.23 3.57
C ARG A 441 -41.16 -2.77 3.23
N LYS A 442 -41.92 -1.93 3.92
CA LYS A 442 -41.67 -0.50 4.00
C LYS A 442 -40.21 -0.23 4.38
N CYS A 443 -39.64 0.79 3.75
CA CYS A 443 -38.24 1.18 3.83
C CYS A 443 -37.25 0.24 3.13
N ASP A 444 -37.68 -0.83 2.46
CA ASP A 444 -36.76 -1.64 1.66
C ASP A 444 -36.21 -0.82 0.49
N ILE A 445 -34.90 -0.95 0.24
CA ILE A 445 -34.20 -0.34 -0.89
C ILE A 445 -33.83 -1.46 -1.86
N GLY A 446 -34.17 -1.30 -3.13
CA GLY A 446 -33.89 -2.28 -4.17
C GLY A 446 -33.36 -1.65 -5.45
N VAL A 447 -32.77 -2.50 -6.29
CA VAL A 447 -32.33 -2.14 -7.64
C VAL A 447 -32.88 -3.15 -8.64
N THR A 448 -33.42 -2.66 -9.75
CA THR A 448 -33.89 -3.53 -10.82
C THR A 448 -32.70 -4.23 -11.48
N ASN A 449 -32.73 -5.56 -11.52
CA ASN A 449 -31.61 -6.35 -12.04
C ASN A 449 -31.73 -6.60 -13.56
N MET A 450 -30.74 -7.26 -14.13
CA MET A 450 -30.63 -7.47 -15.59
C MET A 450 -31.76 -8.31 -16.22
N SER A 451 -32.61 -8.95 -15.43
CA SER A 451 -33.74 -9.76 -15.95
C SER A 451 -34.90 -8.90 -16.46
N ARG A 452 -34.91 -7.59 -16.17
CA ARG A 452 -35.97 -6.67 -16.55
C ARG A 452 -35.46 -5.57 -17.50
N PRO A 453 -36.36 -4.97 -18.32
CA PRO A 453 -35.98 -3.90 -19.25
C PRO A 453 -35.46 -2.64 -18.55
N ASN A 454 -36.02 -2.28 -17.38
CA ASN A 454 -35.69 -1.07 -16.63
C ASN A 454 -34.56 -1.30 -15.60
N ARG A 455 -33.55 -2.08 -15.98
CA ARG A 455 -32.41 -2.43 -15.13
C ARG A 455 -31.65 -1.20 -14.66
N GLY A 456 -31.17 -1.25 -13.43
CA GLY A 456 -30.44 -0.17 -12.77
C GLY A 456 -31.31 0.85 -12.05
N ILE A 457 -32.64 0.89 -12.26
CA ILE A 457 -33.52 1.76 -11.46
C ILE A 457 -33.37 1.41 -9.98
N ILE A 458 -33.17 2.43 -9.16
CA ILE A 458 -33.09 2.32 -7.70
C ILE A 458 -34.46 2.69 -7.13
N GLY A 459 -34.94 1.98 -6.13
CA GLY A 459 -36.26 2.22 -5.56
C GLY A 459 -36.28 2.07 -4.04
N ILE A 460 -37.15 2.85 -3.40
CA ILE A 460 -37.44 2.75 -1.97
C ILE A 460 -38.93 2.47 -1.79
N ARG A 461 -39.25 1.42 -1.04
CA ARG A 461 -40.62 1.03 -0.76
C ARG A 461 -41.23 1.92 0.33
N LEU A 462 -42.41 2.49 0.06
CA LEU A 462 -43.11 3.39 1.00
C LEU A 462 -44.18 2.64 1.83
N GLU A 463 -44.66 1.50 1.34
CA GLU A 463 -45.68 0.66 1.98
C GLU A 463 -45.37 -0.84 1.77
N ASP A 464 -45.75 -1.69 2.71
CA ASP A 464 -45.56 -3.14 2.57
C ASP A 464 -46.27 -3.70 1.32
N SER A 465 -45.68 -4.69 0.65
CA SER A 465 -46.30 -5.39 -0.49
C SER A 465 -45.85 -6.84 -0.59
N ASN A 466 -46.78 -7.71 -0.94
CA ASN A 466 -46.54 -9.12 -1.21
C ASN A 466 -46.30 -9.43 -2.70
N GLU A 467 -46.47 -8.45 -3.58
CA GLU A 467 -46.43 -8.64 -5.04
C GLU A 467 -45.24 -7.92 -5.68
N PHE A 468 -44.99 -6.67 -5.28
CA PHE A 468 -43.99 -5.80 -5.92
C PHE A 468 -42.92 -5.32 -4.94
N GLY A 469 -41.69 -5.23 -5.44
CA GLY A 469 -40.53 -4.74 -4.70
C GLY A 469 -40.42 -3.22 -4.64
N PRO A 470 -39.28 -2.70 -4.13
CA PRO A 470 -39.01 -1.27 -4.06
C PRO A 470 -38.94 -0.55 -5.41
N THR A 471 -38.65 -1.28 -6.49
CA THR A 471 -38.55 -0.72 -7.85
C THR A 471 -39.80 -0.94 -8.70
N GLY A 472 -40.83 -1.57 -8.14
CA GLY A 472 -42.07 -1.92 -8.87
C GLY A 472 -42.01 -3.24 -9.62
N GLU A 473 -40.87 -3.91 -9.60
CA GLU A 473 -40.68 -5.23 -10.21
C GLU A 473 -41.01 -6.34 -9.21
N GLU A 474 -41.39 -7.52 -9.71
CA GLU A 474 -41.55 -8.72 -8.88
C GLU A 474 -40.21 -9.17 -8.28
N ALA A 475 -40.24 -10.11 -7.32
CA ALA A 475 -39.07 -10.58 -6.58
C ALA A 475 -37.88 -10.99 -7.48
N HIS A 476 -38.13 -11.72 -8.57
CA HIS A 476 -37.04 -12.15 -9.45
C HIS A 476 -36.36 -11.01 -10.22
N GLY A 477 -37.05 -9.86 -10.37
CA GLY A 477 -36.56 -8.68 -11.09
C GLY A 477 -35.90 -7.62 -10.20
N THR A 478 -35.95 -7.80 -8.88
CA THR A 478 -35.47 -6.82 -7.89
C THR A 478 -34.35 -7.43 -7.06
N ASN A 479 -33.17 -6.81 -7.03
CA ASN A 479 -32.16 -7.12 -6.01
C ASN A 479 -32.41 -6.23 -4.80
N LEU A 480 -32.55 -6.82 -3.61
CA LEU A 480 -32.75 -6.06 -2.37
C LEU A 480 -31.38 -5.66 -1.82
N VAL A 481 -31.10 -4.37 -1.71
CA VAL A 481 -29.73 -3.86 -1.44
C VAL A 481 -29.56 -3.23 -0.06
N GLY A 482 -30.66 -2.87 0.60
CA GLY A 482 -30.58 -2.22 1.89
C GLY A 482 -31.92 -1.76 2.43
N ARG A 483 -31.85 -0.90 3.46
CA ARG A 483 -33.02 -0.27 4.08
C ARG A 483 -32.82 1.20 4.34
N TYR A 484 -33.87 1.97 4.11
CA TYR A 484 -33.96 3.35 4.53
C TYR A 484 -34.11 3.43 6.06
N VAL A 485 -33.35 4.33 6.68
CA VAL A 485 -33.33 4.56 8.13
C VAL A 485 -33.79 5.98 8.40
N GLY A 486 -35.02 6.12 8.91
CA GLY A 486 -35.60 7.41 9.26
C GLY A 486 -37.10 7.44 9.07
N ASP A 487 -37.66 8.64 9.04
CA ASP A 487 -39.06 8.87 8.67
C ASP A 487 -39.16 9.12 7.17
N LEU A 488 -39.89 8.25 6.45
CA LEU A 488 -40.15 8.40 5.03
C LEU A 488 -41.02 9.62 4.74
N SER A 489 -41.89 10.01 5.67
CA SER A 489 -42.77 11.17 5.50
C SER A 489 -41.98 12.45 5.33
N THR A 490 -40.87 12.57 6.08
CA THR A 490 -39.93 13.71 5.98
C THR A 490 -39.22 13.73 4.63
N MET A 491 -38.78 12.58 4.12
CA MET A 491 -38.12 12.48 2.82
C MET A 491 -39.07 12.82 1.67
N MET A 492 -40.32 12.36 1.75
CA MET A 492 -41.32 12.55 0.70
C MET A 492 -41.94 13.95 0.71
N ASN A 493 -41.78 14.72 1.79
CA ASN A 493 -42.41 16.02 1.93
C ASN A 493 -41.88 17.01 0.88
N GLY A 494 -42.71 17.32 -0.12
CA GLY A 494 -42.39 18.26 -1.19
C GLY A 494 -41.46 17.70 -2.27
N LEU A 495 -41.17 16.40 -2.26
CA LEU A 495 -40.31 15.72 -3.23
C LEU A 495 -41.00 15.61 -4.60
N LYS A 496 -40.28 15.93 -5.68
CA LYS A 496 -40.78 15.91 -7.06
C LYS A 496 -39.82 15.18 -7.99
N ASP A 497 -40.32 14.87 -9.18
CA ASP A 497 -39.51 14.33 -10.27
C ASP A 497 -38.34 15.25 -10.60
N GLY A 498 -37.14 14.65 -10.68
CA GLY A 498 -35.89 15.36 -10.96
C GLY A 498 -35.21 16.01 -9.76
N ASP A 499 -35.81 15.98 -8.57
CA ASP A 499 -35.16 16.48 -7.35
C ASP A 499 -33.92 15.65 -6.97
N ILE A 500 -32.95 16.30 -6.32
CA ILE A 500 -31.76 15.66 -5.77
C ILE A 500 -32.02 15.29 -4.32
N VAL A 501 -31.81 14.02 -3.99
CA VAL A 501 -31.84 13.51 -2.63
C VAL A 501 -30.41 13.26 -2.16
N TYR A 502 -30.05 13.83 -1.02
CA TYR A 502 -28.77 13.59 -0.37
C TYR A 502 -28.84 12.30 0.45
N VAL A 503 -27.83 11.45 0.30
CA VAL A 503 -27.78 10.12 0.90
C VAL A 503 -26.48 9.97 1.68
N ARG A 504 -26.56 9.39 2.87
CA ARG A 504 -25.41 8.89 3.61
C ARG A 504 -25.64 7.45 4.04
N GLU A 505 -24.56 6.70 4.19
CA GLU A 505 -24.65 5.34 4.72
C GLU A 505 -24.57 5.31 6.26
N THR A 506 -25.24 4.34 6.88
CA THR A 506 -25.03 3.94 8.26
C THR A 506 -24.59 2.49 8.36
N THR A 507 -23.74 2.19 9.34
CA THR A 507 -23.35 0.81 9.69
C THR A 507 -24.27 0.18 10.75
N VAL A 508 -25.20 0.97 11.30
CA VAL A 508 -26.15 0.51 12.31
C VAL A 508 -27.35 -0.16 11.64
N ASP A 509 -27.44 -1.47 11.80
CA ASP A 509 -28.55 -2.28 11.27
C ASP A 509 -29.88 -1.88 11.93
N PRO A 510 -30.87 -1.37 11.17
CA PRO A 510 -32.16 -0.94 11.71
C PRO A 510 -33.01 -2.12 12.22
N ASP A 511 -32.74 -3.35 11.79
CA ASP A 511 -33.50 -4.54 12.16
C ASP A 511 -32.92 -5.27 13.38
N LYS A 512 -31.69 -4.94 13.80
CA LYS A 512 -31.11 -5.47 15.04
C LYS A 512 -31.71 -4.76 16.24
N LYS A 513 -32.53 -5.47 17.02
CA LYS A 513 -33.00 -4.99 18.33
C LYS A 513 -31.79 -4.63 19.20
N VAL A 514 -31.65 -3.35 19.53
CA VAL A 514 -30.69 -2.88 20.53
C VAL A 514 -31.07 -3.51 21.88
N THR A 515 -30.41 -4.60 22.25
CA THR A 515 -30.43 -5.10 23.63
C THR A 515 -29.64 -4.10 24.47
N ARG A 516 -30.32 -3.07 24.98
CA ARG A 516 -29.79 -2.26 26.07
C ARG A 516 -29.47 -3.23 27.23
N LYS A 517 -28.19 -3.54 27.43
CA LYS A 517 -27.72 -4.10 28.70
C LYS A 517 -28.16 -3.11 29.77
N LYS A 518 -29.16 -3.49 30.58
CA LYS A 518 -29.47 -2.75 31.80
C LYS A 518 -28.20 -2.74 32.64
N GLU A 519 -27.60 -1.57 32.81
CA GLU A 519 -26.60 -1.37 33.84
C GLU A 519 -27.18 -1.86 35.18
N PRO A 520 -26.38 -2.56 35.99
CA PRO A 520 -26.84 -2.97 37.31
C PRO A 520 -27.13 -1.71 38.12
N LYS A 521 -28.39 -1.54 38.53
CA LYS A 521 -28.77 -0.51 39.49
C LYS A 521 -27.92 -0.68 40.74
N ASN A 522 -27.01 0.26 40.98
CA ASN A 522 -26.30 0.39 42.25
C ASN A 522 -27.34 0.41 43.39
N GLY A 523 -27.23 -0.59 44.26
CA GLY A 523 -28.10 -0.76 45.41
C GLY A 523 -27.93 0.40 46.38
N VAL A 524 -28.91 1.29 46.43
CA VAL A 524 -29.09 2.21 47.56
C VAL A 524 -29.52 1.38 48.76
N LYS A 525 -28.60 1.17 49.70
CA LYS A 525 -28.92 0.65 51.04
C LYS A 525 -29.89 1.63 51.72
N LYS A 526 -31.19 1.29 51.74
CA LYS A 526 -32.15 1.93 52.64
C LYS A 526 -32.07 1.28 54.02
N ALA A 527 -31.75 2.11 55.00
CA ALA A 527 -31.71 1.79 56.42
C ALA A 527 -33.04 1.17 56.91
N ALA A 528 -32.92 0.12 57.71
CA ALA A 528 -34.03 -0.54 58.37
C ALA A 528 -34.60 0.37 59.48
N VAL A 529 -35.84 0.80 59.34
CA VAL A 529 -36.65 1.32 60.45
C VAL A 529 -37.65 0.23 60.85
N ARG A 530 -37.38 -0.41 61.99
CA ARG A 530 -38.31 -1.31 62.69
C ARG A 530 -39.54 -0.52 63.15
N LYS A 531 -40.75 -0.93 62.72
CA LYS A 531 -41.99 -0.70 63.48
C LYS A 531 -42.91 -1.92 63.45
N ARG A 532 -42.93 -2.58 64.62
CA ARG A 532 -44.00 -3.30 65.34
C ARG A 532 -45.14 -3.95 64.53
N ASN A 533 -45.20 -5.27 64.62
CA ASN A 533 -46.39 -6.09 64.41
C ASN A 533 -47.37 -5.96 65.60
N SER A 534 -48.66 -5.87 65.30
CA SER A 534 -49.76 -6.28 66.17
C SER A 534 -50.72 -7.20 65.40
N PRO A 535 -51.32 -8.23 66.05
CA PRO A 535 -51.82 -9.42 65.37
C PRO A 535 -53.32 -9.34 65.07
N LYS A 536 -53.75 -9.84 63.89
CA LYS A 536 -55.17 -10.10 63.63
C LYS A 536 -55.50 -11.59 63.79
N LYS A 537 -56.50 -11.80 64.65
CA LYS A 537 -57.13 -13.04 65.09
C LYS A 537 -57.72 -13.85 63.92
N LYS A 538 -57.59 -15.17 64.05
CA LYS A 538 -58.46 -16.19 63.44
C LYS A 538 -59.91 -15.97 63.90
N VAL A 539 -60.85 -16.05 62.95
CA VAL A 539 -62.25 -16.39 63.23
C VAL A 539 -62.61 -17.53 62.28
N THR A 540 -63.02 -18.63 62.89
CA THR A 540 -63.55 -19.87 62.29
C THR A 540 -65.07 -19.91 62.49
N THR A 541 -65.72 -20.86 61.80
CA THR A 541 -67.11 -21.34 61.85
C THR A 541 -68.08 -20.66 60.87
N LYS A 542 -68.88 -21.37 60.08
CA LYS A 542 -69.31 -22.79 60.11
C LYS A 542 -69.06 -23.51 58.80
#